data_AF-A0A2D8RTN0-F1
#
_entry.id   AF-A0A2D8RTN0-F1
#
_cell.length_a   1.000
_cell.length_b   1.000
_cell.length_c   1.000
_cell.angle_alpha   90.00
_cell.angle_beta   90.00
_cell.angle_gamma   90.00
#
_symmetry.space_group_name_H-M   'P 1'
#
loop_
_entity.id
_entity.type
_entity.pdbx_description
1 polymer ?
#
loop_
_entity_poly.entity_id
_entity_poly.type
_entity_poly.pdbx_seq_one_letter_code
_entity_poly.pdbx_strand_id
1 'polypeptide(L)'
;MMKGKPLGLKVLAVAFGTLALAACGEEQATYTAADEARAKEIGMERCLSSGASDALCECTAAKMKSMSKEDYSTWVTLLVAVDGATTAQEAAEKAGMSEAELTKVSNHLSIEGARVGMQCEQELAQ
;
A
#
# COMPACT_ATOMS: atom_id res chain seq x y z
N MET A 1 -17.29 -16.68 43.02
CA MET A 1 -17.03 -18.07 42.59
C MET A 1 -18.28 -18.64 41.96
N MET A 2 -18.35 -18.78 40.63
CA MET A 2 -19.20 -19.77 39.96
C MET A 2 -18.48 -20.22 38.68
N LYS A 3 -18.14 -21.52 38.65
CA LYS A 3 -17.65 -22.26 37.48
C LYS A 3 -18.85 -22.64 36.62
N GLY A 4 -18.71 -22.50 35.31
CA GLY A 4 -19.60 -23.10 34.31
C GLY A 4 -18.97 -22.97 32.92
N LYS A 5 -18.40 -24.07 32.42
CA LYS A 5 -17.79 -24.23 31.10
C LYS A 5 -18.83 -24.86 30.12
N PRO A 6 -18.54 -24.99 28.81
CA PRO A 6 -19.28 -24.40 27.69
C PRO A 6 -20.20 -25.38 26.94
N LEU A 7 -21.06 -24.87 26.04
CA LEU A 7 -21.39 -25.39 24.68
C LEU A 7 -22.65 -24.69 24.15
N GLY A 8 -22.62 -24.24 22.89
CA GLY A 8 -23.80 -23.63 22.25
C GLY A 8 -23.54 -23.06 20.86
N LEU A 9 -22.99 -23.87 19.97
CA LEU A 9 -22.99 -23.70 18.51
C LEU A 9 -24.39 -23.27 18.02
N LYS A 10 -24.45 -22.36 17.02
CA LYS A 10 -25.62 -21.72 16.35
C LYS A 10 -25.92 -20.34 16.95
N VAL A 11 -25.46 -19.24 16.35
CA VAL A 11 -25.97 -18.71 15.06
C VAL A 11 -24.82 -18.24 14.17
N LEU A 12 -24.51 -19.07 13.16
CA LEU A 12 -23.85 -18.64 11.93
C LEU A 12 -24.94 -18.09 11.01
N ALA A 13 -24.87 -16.79 10.72
CA ALA A 13 -25.42 -16.16 9.53
C ALA A 13 -24.42 -15.04 9.20
N VAL A 14 -23.36 -15.28 8.43
CA VAL A 14 -23.33 -15.50 6.97
C VAL A 14 -24.18 -14.45 6.26
N ALA A 15 -23.68 -13.22 6.23
CA ALA A 15 -23.86 -12.35 5.08
C ALA A 15 -22.56 -12.43 4.25
N PHE A 16 -22.36 -13.59 3.63
CA PHE A 16 -21.44 -13.75 2.51
C PHE A 16 -22.11 -13.06 1.30
N GLY A 17 -21.70 -11.82 1.04
CA GLY A 17 -21.89 -11.16 -0.24
C GLY A 17 -20.79 -11.60 -1.19
N THR A 18 -20.85 -12.83 -1.69
CA THR A 18 -20.05 -13.27 -2.84
C THR A 18 -20.57 -12.58 -4.10
N LEU A 19 -19.95 -11.46 -4.46
CA LEU A 19 -19.73 -11.11 -5.86
C LEU A 19 -18.37 -11.68 -6.27
N ALA A 20 -18.34 -13.01 -6.37
CA ALA A 20 -17.31 -13.70 -7.13
C ALA A 20 -17.83 -13.77 -8.58
N LEU A 21 -17.43 -12.81 -9.41
CA LEU A 21 -17.45 -13.01 -10.85
C LEU A 21 -16.06 -13.47 -11.28
N ALA A 22 -15.99 -14.77 -11.57
CA ALA A 22 -15.14 -15.45 -12.52
C ALA A 22 -13.61 -15.19 -12.45
N ALA A 23 -12.93 -16.25 -12.00
CA ALA A 23 -11.50 -16.45 -12.10
C ALA A 23 -10.96 -16.34 -13.54
N CYS A 24 -9.84 -15.66 -13.69
CA CYS A 24 -8.71 -16.13 -14.49
C CYS A 24 -7.44 -15.65 -13.78
N GLY A 25 -6.47 -16.56 -13.60
CA GLY A 25 -5.35 -16.40 -12.69
C GLY A 25 -4.56 -15.11 -12.87
N GLU A 26 -4.20 -14.49 -11.75
CA GLU A 26 -2.99 -13.69 -11.50
C GLU A 26 -3.17 -12.95 -10.17
N GLU A 27 -2.75 -13.60 -9.09
CA GLU A 27 -1.96 -13.04 -7.99
C GLU A 27 -2.27 -11.58 -7.53
N GLN A 28 -2.80 -11.45 -6.30
CA GLN A 28 -2.86 -10.26 -5.43
C GLN A 28 -2.56 -8.89 -6.11
N ALA A 29 -3.61 -8.23 -6.59
CA ALA A 29 -3.64 -6.77 -6.56
C ALA A 29 -4.58 -6.38 -5.41
N THR A 30 -4.02 -5.96 -4.29
CA THR A 30 -4.73 -5.66 -3.02
C THR A 30 -5.23 -4.22 -2.94
N TYR A 31 -5.42 -3.53 -4.08
CA TYR A 31 -5.82 -2.12 -4.11
C TYR A 31 -6.70 -1.84 -5.33
N THR A 32 -7.53 -0.80 -5.23
CA THR A 32 -8.44 -0.34 -6.28
C THR A 32 -7.81 0.76 -7.14
N ALA A 33 -8.40 1.07 -8.29
CA ALA A 33 -7.97 2.22 -9.09
C ALA A 33 -8.07 3.56 -8.33
N ALA A 34 -8.99 3.67 -7.37
CA ALA A 34 -9.10 4.84 -6.49
C ALA A 34 -7.92 4.91 -5.52
N ASP A 35 -7.52 3.77 -4.95
CA ASP A 35 -6.34 3.68 -4.09
C ASP A 35 -5.06 4.03 -4.86
N GLU A 36 -4.95 3.60 -6.12
CA GLU A 36 -3.82 3.94 -6.98
C GLU A 36 -3.72 5.46 -7.23
N ALA A 37 -4.85 6.08 -7.56
CA ALA A 37 -4.92 7.53 -7.75
C ALA A 37 -4.55 8.26 -6.45
N ARG A 38 -5.05 7.78 -5.31
CA ARG A 38 -4.75 8.37 -3.99
C ARG A 38 -3.29 8.20 -3.59
N ALA A 39 -2.71 7.02 -3.80
CA ALA A 39 -1.30 6.77 -3.58
C ALA A 39 -0.43 7.68 -4.45
N LYS A 40 -0.81 7.93 -5.71
CA LYS A 40 -0.12 8.90 -6.57
C LYS A 40 -0.18 10.31 -5.99
N GLU A 41 -1.34 10.78 -5.54
CA GLU A 41 -1.48 12.11 -4.92
C GLU A 41 -0.57 12.27 -3.70
N ILE A 42 -0.60 11.30 -2.79
CA ILE A 42 0.21 11.31 -1.56
C ILE A 42 1.71 11.24 -1.90
N GLY A 43 2.08 10.37 -2.85
CA GLY A 43 3.45 10.23 -3.31
C GLY A 43 3.99 11.53 -3.91
N MET A 44 3.18 12.21 -4.73
CA MET A 44 3.49 13.52 -5.30
C MET A 44 3.67 14.59 -4.21
N GLU A 45 2.72 14.70 -3.27
CA GLU A 45 2.78 15.69 -2.19
C GLU A 45 4.05 15.52 -1.32
N ARG A 46 4.37 14.27 -0.96
CA ARG A 46 5.57 13.95 -0.18
C ARG A 46 6.86 14.24 -0.95
N CYS A 47 6.88 13.92 -2.24
CA CYS A 47 8.02 14.22 -3.11
C CYS A 47 8.24 15.73 -3.24
N LEU A 48 7.20 16.52 -3.48
CA LEU A 48 7.31 17.98 -3.56
C LEU A 48 7.72 18.60 -2.24
N SER A 49 7.20 18.08 -1.12
CA SER A 49 7.54 18.55 0.23
C SER A 49 9.01 18.30 0.60
N SER A 50 9.70 17.38 -0.08
CA SER A 50 11.15 17.16 0.10
C SER A 50 12.01 18.14 -0.71
N GLY A 51 11.39 19.01 -1.50
CA GLY A 51 12.07 20.02 -2.34
C GLY A 51 12.40 19.54 -3.76
N ALA A 52 11.89 18.38 -4.17
CA ALA A 52 11.99 17.91 -5.55
C ALA A 52 11.12 18.75 -6.50
N SER A 53 11.45 18.75 -7.79
CA SER A 53 10.66 19.44 -8.82
C SER A 53 9.42 18.64 -9.23
N ASP A 54 8.39 19.32 -9.74
CA ASP A 54 7.19 18.68 -10.29
C ASP A 54 7.54 17.61 -11.33
N ALA A 55 8.46 17.92 -12.26
CA ALA A 55 8.89 17.00 -13.30
C ALA A 55 9.53 15.72 -12.72
N LEU A 56 10.36 15.86 -11.68
CA LEU A 56 10.98 14.71 -11.01
C LEU A 56 9.93 13.86 -10.29
N CYS A 57 8.99 14.50 -9.58
CA CYS A 57 7.93 13.80 -8.86
C CYS A 57 6.96 13.08 -9.81
N GLU A 58 6.56 13.72 -10.91
CA GLU A 58 5.70 13.12 -11.92
C GLU A 58 6.36 11.92 -12.58
N CYS A 59 7.64 12.05 -12.97
CA CYS A 59 8.42 10.95 -13.51
C CYS A 59 8.49 9.80 -12.51
N THR A 60 8.83 10.09 -11.24
CA THR A 60 9.00 9.08 -10.20
C THR A 60 7.69 8.33 -9.97
N ALA A 61 6.57 9.04 -9.80
CA ALA A 61 5.25 8.44 -9.62
C ALA A 61 4.84 7.58 -10.83
N ALA A 62 5.16 8.00 -12.05
CA ALA A 62 4.91 7.19 -13.25
C ALA A 62 5.76 5.92 -13.28
N LYS A 63 7.04 6.00 -12.91
CA LYS A 63 7.98 4.87 -12.91
C LYS A 63 7.85 3.94 -11.72
N MET A 64 7.15 4.30 -10.64
CA MET A 64 6.82 3.34 -9.58
C MET A 64 6.10 2.10 -10.13
N LYS A 65 5.34 2.24 -11.24
CA LYS A 65 4.70 1.12 -11.95
C LYS A 65 5.68 0.16 -12.63
N SER A 66 6.95 0.55 -12.81
CA SER A 66 8.01 -0.31 -13.36
C SER A 66 8.67 -1.20 -12.31
N MET A 67 8.33 -1.03 -11.03
CA MET A 67 8.72 -1.94 -9.96
C MET A 67 8.04 -3.30 -10.16
N SER A 68 8.42 -4.30 -9.35
CA SER A 68 7.71 -5.57 -9.35
C SER A 68 6.23 -5.36 -9.01
N LYS A 69 5.34 -6.24 -9.51
CA LYS A 69 3.90 -6.15 -9.23
C LYS A 69 3.61 -6.15 -7.72
N GLU A 70 4.35 -6.98 -6.97
CA GLU A 70 4.28 -7.07 -5.51
C GLU A 70 4.70 -5.76 -4.84
N ASP A 71 5.85 -5.21 -5.22
CA ASP A 71 6.34 -3.96 -4.62
C ASP A 71 5.43 -2.79 -4.95
N TYR A 72 4.93 -2.70 -6.19
CA TYR A 72 4.00 -1.65 -6.59
C TYR A 72 2.68 -1.76 -5.83
N SER A 73 2.10 -2.96 -5.71
CA SER A 73 0.89 -3.20 -4.93
C SER A 73 1.05 -2.83 -3.46
N THR A 74 2.19 -3.19 -2.90
CA THR A 74 2.52 -2.89 -1.51
C THR A 74 2.73 -1.40 -1.30
N TRP A 75 3.39 -0.72 -2.24
CA TRP A 75 3.57 0.73 -2.22
C TRP A 75 2.23 1.48 -2.24
N VAL A 76 1.30 1.09 -3.12
CA VAL A 76 -0.05 1.68 -3.16
C VAL A 76 -0.77 1.46 -1.82
N THR A 77 -0.79 0.22 -1.34
CA THR A 77 -1.45 -0.15 -0.08
C THR A 77 -0.89 0.64 1.10
N LEU A 78 0.44 0.76 1.19
CA LEU A 78 1.09 1.50 2.27
C LEU A 78 0.83 3.00 2.20
N LEU A 79 0.92 3.62 1.02
CA LEU A 79 0.67 5.06 0.91
C LEU A 79 -0.75 5.43 1.30
N VAL A 80 -1.73 4.61 0.94
CA VAL A 80 -3.12 4.80 1.37
C VAL A 80 -3.28 4.51 2.88
N ALA A 81 -2.61 3.49 3.41
CA ALA A 81 -2.70 3.16 4.83
C ALA A 81 -2.10 4.24 5.74
N VAL A 82 -0.99 4.88 5.32
CA VAL A 82 -0.40 6.01 6.07
C VAL A 82 -1.22 7.29 5.93
N ASP A 83 -2.10 7.37 4.93
CA ASP A 83 -3.02 8.51 4.78
C ASP A 83 -4.00 8.56 5.95
N GLY A 84 -3.95 9.66 6.69
CA GLY A 84 -4.74 9.84 7.91
C GLY A 84 -4.43 8.81 9.01
N ALA A 85 -3.30 8.10 8.97
CA ALA A 85 -2.78 7.39 10.14
C ALA A 85 -1.95 8.37 10.98
N THR A 86 -2.17 8.37 12.29
CA THR A 86 -1.43 9.21 13.23
C THR A 86 -0.28 8.47 13.90
N THR A 87 -0.32 7.13 13.87
CA THR A 87 0.71 6.25 14.42
C THR A 87 1.13 5.16 13.43
N ALA A 88 2.32 4.59 13.64
CA ALA A 88 2.80 3.45 12.86
C ALA A 88 1.92 2.19 13.04
N GLN A 89 1.37 1.99 14.25
CA GLN A 89 0.45 0.90 14.54
C GLN A 89 -0.86 1.04 13.75
N GLU A 90 -1.46 2.24 13.71
CA GLU A 90 -2.67 2.48 12.89
C GLU A 90 -2.41 2.25 11.40
N ALA A 91 -1.25 2.66 10.89
CA ALA A 91 -0.86 2.40 9.51
C ALA A 91 -0.68 0.90 9.24
N ALA A 92 -0.07 0.16 10.17
CA ALA A 92 0.13 -1.29 10.07
C ALA A 92 -1.22 -2.03 10.06
N GLU A 93 -2.13 -1.66 10.97
CA GLU A 93 -3.49 -2.21 11.04
C GLU A 93 -4.29 -1.94 9.76
N LYS A 94 -4.24 -0.71 9.24
CA LYS A 94 -4.87 -0.34 7.95
C LYS A 94 -4.27 -1.12 6.77
N ALA A 95 -2.97 -1.35 6.79
CA ALA A 95 -2.26 -2.12 5.76
C ALA A 95 -2.39 -3.64 5.94
N GLY A 96 -3.06 -4.11 7.00
CA GLY A 96 -3.26 -5.53 7.27
C GLY A 96 -1.98 -6.31 7.62
N MET A 97 -0.98 -5.65 8.19
CA MET A 97 0.33 -6.23 8.54
C MET A 97 0.74 -5.91 9.97
N SER A 98 1.73 -6.64 10.51
CA SER A 98 2.33 -6.26 11.79
C SER A 98 3.22 -5.02 11.65
N GLU A 99 3.49 -4.32 12.75
CA GLU A 99 4.39 -3.15 12.76
C GLU A 99 5.83 -3.50 12.33
N ALA A 100 6.28 -4.71 12.66
CA ALA A 100 7.58 -5.23 12.23
C ALA A 100 7.64 -5.45 10.71
N GLU A 101 6.56 -6.00 10.13
CA GLU A 101 6.43 -6.16 8.68
C GLU A 101 6.34 -4.81 7.99
N LEU A 102 5.52 -3.89 8.51
CA LEU A 102 5.42 -2.51 8.02
C LEU A 102 6.80 -1.85 7.95
N THR A 103 7.58 -1.95 9.03
CA THR A 103 8.93 -1.37 9.08
C THR A 103 9.84 -1.99 8.03
N LYS A 104 9.85 -3.32 7.90
CA LYS A 104 10.67 -4.04 6.91
C LYS A 104 10.30 -3.63 5.48
N VAL A 105 9.01 -3.62 5.17
CA VAL A 105 8.49 -3.30 3.84
C VAL A 105 8.71 -1.82 3.51
N SER A 106 8.46 -0.92 4.45
CA SER A 106 8.70 0.52 4.27
C SER A 106 10.17 0.81 3.94
N ASN A 107 11.11 0.12 4.60
CA ASN A 107 12.54 0.26 4.31
C ASN A 107 12.89 -0.23 2.90
N HIS A 108 12.37 -1.40 2.49
CA HIS A 108 12.57 -1.94 1.15
C HIS A 108 12.04 -0.99 0.07
N LEU A 109 10.79 -0.52 0.22
CA LEU A 109 10.16 0.38 -0.75
C LEU A 109 10.82 1.77 -0.78
N SER A 110 11.45 2.20 0.31
CA SER A 110 12.24 3.44 0.31
C SER A 110 13.48 3.32 -0.59
N ILE A 111 14.15 2.16 -0.59
CA ILE A 111 15.30 1.90 -1.47
C ILE A 111 14.84 1.83 -2.93
N GLU A 112 13.77 1.11 -3.22
CA GLU A 112 13.22 1.03 -4.58
C GLU A 112 12.74 2.39 -5.08
N GLY A 113 12.07 3.18 -4.24
CA GLY A 113 11.65 4.54 -4.56
C GLY A 113 12.84 5.46 -4.86
N ALA A 114 13.93 5.37 -4.09
CA ALA A 114 15.16 6.12 -4.36
C ALA A 114 15.82 5.68 -5.68
N ARG A 115 15.84 4.37 -5.97
CA ARG A 115 16.34 3.85 -7.25
C ARG A 115 15.55 4.42 -8.43
N VAL A 116 14.22 4.43 -8.34
CA VAL A 116 13.33 5.01 -9.36
C VAL A 116 13.55 6.52 -9.48
N GLY A 117 13.66 7.24 -8.36
CA GLY A 117 13.95 8.67 -8.35
C GLY A 117 15.26 9.02 -9.07
N MET A 118 16.34 8.30 -8.78
CA MET A 118 17.63 8.49 -9.47
C MET A 118 17.54 8.21 -10.98
N GLN A 119 16.74 7.23 -11.41
CA GLN A 119 16.52 6.99 -12.84
C GLN A 119 15.81 8.18 -13.49
N CYS A 120 14.83 8.78 -12.82
CA CYS A 120 14.17 9.98 -13.31
C CYS A 120 15.10 11.20 -13.36
N GLU A 121 15.95 11.40 -12.36
CA GLU A 121 16.96 12.47 -12.39
C GLU A 121 17.90 12.33 -13.59
N GLN A 122 18.35 11.11 -13.88
CA GLN A 122 19.23 10.82 -15.02
C GLN A 122 18.53 11.05 -16.37
N GLU A 123 17.24 10.76 -16.48
CA GLU A 123 16.46 10.97 -17.71
C GLU A 123 16.13 12.45 -17.93
N LEU A 124 15.84 13.20 -16.86
CA LEU A 124 15.51 14.63 -16.94
C LEU A 124 16.72 15.54 -17.11
N ALA A 125 17.93 15.06 -16.81
CA ALA A 125 19.18 15.78 -17.02
C ALA A 125 19.73 15.66 -18.45
N GLN A 126 19.12 14.83 -19.31
CA GLN A 126 19.48 14.64 -20.72
C GLN A 126 18.68 15.58 -21.64
#